data_AF-A0A1G0PC64-F1
#
_entry.id   AF-A0A1G0PC64-F1
#
_cell.length_a   1.000
_cell.length_b   1.000
_cell.length_c   1.000
_cell.angle_alpha   90.00
_cell.angle_beta   90.00
_cell.angle_gamma   90.00
#
_symmetry.space_group_name_H-M   'P 1'
#
loop_
_entity.id
_entity.type
_entity.pdbx_description
1 polymer ?
#
loop_
_entity_poly.entity_id
_entity_poly.type
_entity_poly.pdbx_seq_one_letter_code
_entity_poly.pdbx_strand_id
1 'polypeptide(L)'
;PLIADIHFTPNAAEISARIVEKVRINPGNYVDKKKFETIEYSDEAYYAEIDRIRERFSPLVKICKEYGTAMRIGTNHGSLSDRIMSRYGDTPLGMVESALEFVRICEELNYYNIVLSMKASNPQVMIQAYRLLITKMQDEGMNYPLHLGVTEAGGGEDGRIKSALGIGSLLEDGIGDTIRVSLTEDPEFEAPIAISLANRYKSRIPHKEIEEVNRIPFDPLNYSRRRTFEALGIGGSNVPRVFADYSKRKIKSPKDLSDVGYSYDQVSDKWNMTDLAADLIYLGNQNSPFDIPIGMKAVYDYEHWLKLEDKNKSFPLMSVEDYLSDNQKSDTLSFIQLDIELLNQALMVKIKNDKKVIIVLVTSNLHGMAEQRRVFMKLLENDVKKPVIIKRSYENLNLDELRLYSSTDVGALLIDGFGDGVWLQANDFWEKADQNDIYVKNLIRKKESNESLINRTLFGILQAARVRISKTEYIACPSCGRTLFDLQETTEMIRKRTEHLKGVKIAIMGCIVNGPGEMADADYGYVGSGIDKITLYRGKDIVQRNINAEFAVDSLIDIIKGDENWVEPE
;
A
#
# COMPACT_ATOMS: atom_id res chain seq x y z
N PRO A 1 -1.12 25.23 -15.41
CA PRO A 1 0.09 25.65 -14.67
C PRO A 1 1.19 24.61 -14.89
N LEU A 2 2.37 25.07 -15.28
CA LEU A 2 3.57 24.25 -15.44
C LEU A 2 4.36 24.21 -14.13
N ILE A 3 4.89 23.03 -13.80
CA ILE A 3 5.71 22.83 -12.61
C ILE A 3 7.09 22.38 -13.05
N ALA A 4 8.12 23.18 -12.77
CA ALA A 4 9.51 22.80 -13.05
C ALA A 4 10.06 21.93 -11.91
N ASP A 5 10.39 20.67 -12.20
CA ASP A 5 10.95 19.73 -11.22
C ASP A 5 12.49 19.80 -11.24
N ILE A 6 13.08 20.45 -10.23
CA ILE A 6 14.51 20.77 -10.22
C ILE A 6 15.27 19.87 -9.24
N HIS A 7 16.41 19.36 -9.70
CA HIS A 7 17.34 18.53 -8.93
C HIS A 7 18.78 19.02 -9.14
N PHE A 8 19.60 19.05 -8.08
CA PHE A 8 21.05 19.35 -8.08
C PHE A 8 21.53 20.72 -8.58
N THR A 9 20.72 21.47 -9.33
CA THR A 9 21.16 22.69 -10.03
C THR A 9 20.35 23.92 -9.58
N PRO A 10 20.77 24.64 -8.53
CA PRO A 10 20.10 25.86 -8.05
C PRO A 10 19.86 26.92 -9.13
N ASN A 11 20.84 27.15 -10.00
CA ASN A 11 20.73 28.13 -11.10
C ASN A 11 19.54 27.83 -12.04
N ALA A 12 19.26 26.54 -12.29
CA ALA A 12 18.11 26.16 -13.10
C ALA A 12 16.79 26.49 -12.38
N ALA A 13 16.72 26.29 -11.06
CA ALA A 13 15.56 26.68 -10.27
C ALA A 13 15.32 28.19 -10.31
N GLU A 14 16.37 28.99 -10.19
CA GLU A 14 16.26 30.46 -10.21
C GLU A 14 15.76 30.99 -11.56
N ILE A 15 16.24 30.41 -12.67
CA ILE A 15 15.76 30.77 -14.02
C ILE A 15 14.30 30.30 -14.19
N SER A 16 14.01 29.04 -13.88
CA SER A 16 12.66 28.49 -14.00
C SER A 16 11.65 29.27 -13.17
N ALA A 17 12.01 29.69 -11.96
CA ALA A 17 11.13 30.45 -11.07
C ALA A 17 10.66 31.79 -11.65
N ARG A 18 11.33 32.33 -12.67
CA ARG A 18 10.91 33.57 -13.37
C ARG A 18 9.96 33.31 -14.54
N ILE A 19 9.74 32.05 -14.92
CA ILE A 19 9.08 31.65 -16.17
C ILE A 19 7.84 30.79 -15.91
N VAL A 20 7.88 29.89 -14.92
CA VAL A 20 6.81 28.93 -14.63
C VAL A 20 5.99 29.33 -13.41
N GLU A 21 4.78 28.79 -13.29
CA GLU A 21 3.88 29.11 -12.16
C GLU A 21 4.33 28.46 -10.84
N LYS A 22 5.09 27.36 -10.90
CA LYS A 22 5.57 26.65 -9.72
C LYS A 22 6.90 25.93 -9.95
N VAL A 23 7.79 25.98 -8.96
CA VAL A 23 9.01 25.17 -8.93
C VAL A 23 8.89 24.08 -7.88
N ARG A 24 9.47 22.90 -8.12
CA ARG A 24 9.71 21.89 -7.07
C ARG A 24 11.19 21.86 -6.75
N ILE A 25 11.49 21.87 -5.46
CA ILE A 25 12.81 21.53 -4.93
C ILE A 25 12.76 20.28 -4.06
N ASN A 26 13.88 19.58 -3.99
CA ASN A 26 14.09 18.49 -3.04
C ASN A 26 15.19 18.91 -2.05
N PRO A 27 14.87 19.08 -0.75
CA PRO A 27 15.83 19.47 0.27
C PRO A 27 17.13 18.66 0.25
N GLY A 28 17.03 17.33 0.08
CA GLY A 28 18.17 16.43 0.23
C GLY A 28 19.19 16.45 -0.91
N ASN A 29 18.90 17.13 -2.04
CA ASN A 29 19.83 17.26 -3.16
C ASN A 29 19.97 18.68 -3.71
N TYR A 30 19.34 19.68 -3.08
CA TYR A 30 19.40 21.07 -3.54
C TYR A 30 20.76 21.70 -3.21
N VAL A 31 21.26 21.48 -1.99
CA VAL A 31 22.53 22.03 -1.50
C VAL A 31 23.65 20.99 -1.54
N ASP A 32 23.34 19.78 -1.08
CA ASP A 32 24.32 18.73 -0.86
C ASP A 32 24.51 17.84 -2.09
N LYS A 33 25.78 17.48 -2.35
CA LYS A 33 26.11 16.37 -3.23
C LYS A 33 26.32 15.15 -2.35
N LYS A 34 25.45 14.13 -2.44
CA LYS A 34 25.63 12.87 -1.71
C LYS A 34 27.04 12.33 -1.95
N LYS A 35 27.82 12.27 -0.87
CA LYS A 35 28.99 11.40 -0.79
C LYS A 35 28.55 10.33 0.19
N PHE A 36 28.45 9.07 -0.24
CA PHE A 36 28.02 7.95 0.61
C PHE A 36 29.06 7.62 1.72
N GLU A 37 29.55 8.64 2.42
CA GLU A 37 30.49 8.57 3.53
C GLU A 37 29.68 8.77 4.82
N THR A 38 29.81 7.84 5.77
CA THR A 38 29.19 7.98 7.09
C THR A 38 29.90 9.09 7.85
N ILE A 39 29.28 10.27 7.93
CA ILE A 39 29.80 11.42 8.68
C ILE A 39 28.94 11.58 9.93
N GLU A 40 29.54 11.51 11.11
CA GLU A 40 28.90 11.96 12.35
C GLU A 40 29.02 13.49 12.45
N TYR A 41 27.89 14.17 12.59
CA TYR A 41 27.85 15.62 12.75
C TYR A 41 27.72 15.99 14.23
N SER A 42 28.57 16.91 14.71
CA SER A 42 28.30 17.60 15.98
C SER A 42 27.13 18.57 15.82
N ASP A 43 26.55 19.03 16.93
CA ASP A 43 25.49 20.06 16.87
C ASP A 43 25.99 21.34 16.17
N GLU A 44 27.22 21.78 16.45
CA GLU A 44 27.80 22.96 15.78
C GLU A 44 27.95 22.74 14.27
N ALA A 45 28.44 21.57 13.85
CA ALA A 45 28.58 21.21 12.44
C ALA A 45 27.22 21.17 11.73
N TYR A 46 26.19 20.68 12.42
CA TYR A 46 24.84 20.64 11.90
C TYR A 46 24.25 22.05 11.68
N TYR A 47 24.40 22.95 12.66
CA TYR A 47 23.90 24.32 12.53
C TYR A 47 24.65 25.12 11.47
N ALA A 48 25.96 24.92 11.33
CA ALA A 48 26.74 25.52 10.25
C ALA A 48 26.23 25.11 8.87
N GLU A 49 25.79 23.85 8.70
CA GLU A 49 25.21 23.39 7.44
C GLU A 49 23.83 24.00 7.17
N ILE A 50 23.02 24.24 8.21
CA ILE A 50 21.75 24.99 8.07
C ILE A 50 22.02 26.41 7.57
N ASP A 51 23.02 27.10 8.11
CA ASP A 51 23.37 28.45 7.66
C ASP A 51 23.82 28.44 6.18
N ARG A 52 24.61 27.43 5.79
CA ARG A 52 25.00 27.24 4.38
C ARG A 52 23.80 26.97 3.47
N ILE A 53 22.83 26.18 3.92
CA ILE A 53 21.57 25.96 3.20
C ILE A 53 20.82 27.28 3.05
N ARG A 54 20.71 28.07 4.13
CA ARG A 54 20.06 29.38 4.11
C ARG A 54 20.70 30.30 3.06
N GLU A 55 22.02 30.41 3.03
CA GLU A 55 22.73 31.26 2.06
C GLU A 55 22.45 30.86 0.61
N ARG A 56 22.43 29.56 0.31
CA ARG A 56 22.24 29.05 -1.06
C ARG A 56 20.78 29.00 -1.50
N PHE A 57 19.84 28.85 -0.58
CA PHE A 57 18.41 28.75 -0.87
C PHE A 57 17.70 30.11 -0.89
N SER A 58 18.17 31.07 -0.08
CA SER A 58 17.60 32.42 -0.01
C SER A 58 17.43 33.14 -1.36
N PRO A 59 18.38 33.04 -2.34
CA PRO A 59 18.20 33.65 -3.65
C PRO A 59 16.94 33.15 -4.37
N LEU A 60 16.70 31.84 -4.37
CA LEU A 60 15.51 31.25 -4.98
C LEU A 60 14.23 31.73 -4.29
N VAL A 61 14.21 31.76 -2.96
CA VAL A 61 13.03 32.23 -2.19
C VAL A 61 12.70 33.68 -2.53
N LYS A 62 13.72 34.55 -2.63
CA LYS A 62 13.54 35.95 -3.03
C LYS A 62 12.99 36.09 -4.45
N ILE A 63 13.47 35.28 -5.39
CA ILE A 63 12.95 35.25 -6.76
C ILE A 63 11.51 34.77 -6.79
N CYS A 64 11.19 33.66 -6.11
CA CYS A 64 9.82 33.17 -6.04
C CYS A 64 8.87 34.20 -5.42
N LYS A 65 9.34 34.96 -4.41
CA LYS A 65 8.59 36.06 -3.80
C LYS A 65 8.38 37.23 -4.76
N GLU A 66 9.41 37.63 -5.50
CA GLU A 66 9.36 38.72 -6.49
C GLU A 66 8.38 38.42 -7.63
N TYR A 67 8.38 37.19 -8.13
CA TYR A 67 7.57 36.77 -9.28
C TYR A 67 6.21 36.16 -8.91
N GLY A 68 5.93 35.99 -7.61
CA GLY A 68 4.71 35.32 -7.14
C GLY A 68 4.66 33.81 -7.40
N THR A 69 5.77 33.20 -7.82
CA THR A 69 5.90 31.79 -8.16
C THR A 69 5.72 30.92 -6.92
N ALA A 70 4.92 29.87 -7.01
CA ALA A 70 4.74 28.91 -5.92
C ALA A 70 5.93 27.94 -5.82
N MET A 71 6.16 27.37 -4.65
CA MET A 71 7.23 26.40 -4.42
C MET A 71 6.69 25.12 -3.79
N ARG A 72 6.99 23.96 -4.39
CA ARG A 72 6.85 22.67 -3.72
C ARG A 72 8.17 22.28 -3.06
N ILE A 73 8.16 22.16 -1.73
CA ILE A 73 9.27 21.57 -0.97
C ILE A 73 8.92 20.10 -0.75
N GLY A 74 9.60 19.21 -1.48
CA GLY A 74 9.24 17.81 -1.56
C GLY A 74 10.37 16.86 -1.19
N THR A 75 10.23 16.21 -0.04
CA THR A 75 11.19 15.22 0.46
C THR A 75 10.83 13.82 -0.04
N ASN A 76 11.79 13.12 -0.63
CA ASN A 76 11.68 11.69 -0.94
C ASN A 76 12.54 10.89 0.06
N HIS A 77 12.01 9.79 0.58
CA HIS A 77 12.69 8.90 1.55
C HIS A 77 14.10 8.50 1.09
N GLY A 78 14.24 8.01 -0.16
CA GLY A 78 15.55 7.62 -0.71
C GLY A 78 16.57 8.76 -0.92
N SER A 79 16.16 10.01 -0.74
CA SER A 79 16.98 11.19 -1.06
C SER A 79 17.36 12.04 0.14
N LEU A 80 17.15 11.57 1.37
CA LEU A 80 17.58 12.30 2.57
C LEU A 80 19.09 12.62 2.51
N SER A 81 19.46 13.81 3.00
CA SER A 81 20.87 14.23 3.07
C SER A 81 21.58 13.51 4.20
N ASP A 82 22.91 13.39 4.09
CA ASP A 82 23.73 12.68 5.08
C ASP A 82 23.59 13.29 6.48
N ARG A 83 23.41 14.62 6.56
CA ARG A 83 23.15 15.33 7.82
C ARG A 83 21.83 14.93 8.47
N ILE A 84 20.76 14.85 7.68
CA ILE A 84 19.44 14.41 8.18
C ILE A 84 19.50 12.95 8.60
N MET A 85 20.14 12.11 7.79
CA MET A 85 20.34 10.69 8.12
C MET A 85 21.14 10.51 9.39
N SER A 86 22.20 11.30 9.61
CA SER A 86 23.01 11.26 10.83
C SER A 86 22.21 11.65 12.08
N ARG A 87 21.37 12.70 11.99
CA ARG A 87 20.64 13.24 13.16
C ARG A 87 19.33 12.50 13.48
N TYR A 88 18.56 12.14 12.46
CA TYR A 88 17.21 11.59 12.61
C TYR A 88 17.06 10.16 12.09
N GLY A 89 18.10 9.62 11.46
CA GLY A 89 18.03 8.32 10.79
C GLY A 89 17.19 8.36 9.51
N ASP A 90 17.06 7.18 8.88
CA ASP A 90 16.17 6.95 7.75
C ASP A 90 14.73 6.71 8.28
N THR A 91 14.09 7.80 8.71
CA THR A 91 12.82 7.77 9.45
C THR A 91 11.78 8.76 8.90
N PRO A 92 10.47 8.55 9.15
CA PRO A 92 9.46 9.55 8.86
C PRO A 92 9.77 10.93 9.45
N LEU A 93 10.34 10.98 10.66
CA LEU A 93 10.76 12.23 11.31
C LEU A 93 11.88 12.91 10.51
N GLY A 94 12.89 12.17 10.05
CA GLY A 94 13.94 12.70 9.19
C GLY A 94 13.39 13.32 7.91
N MET A 95 12.38 12.70 7.29
CA MET A 95 11.71 13.27 6.11
C MET A 95 11.02 14.60 6.40
N VAL A 96 10.31 14.67 7.53
CA VAL A 96 9.57 15.85 7.96
C VAL A 96 10.52 17.00 8.28
N GLU A 97 11.54 16.76 9.11
CA GLU A 97 12.51 17.80 9.50
C GLU A 97 13.30 18.29 8.28
N SER A 98 13.64 17.39 7.34
CA SER A 98 14.30 17.80 6.09
C SER A 98 13.49 18.81 5.29
N ALA A 99 12.15 18.73 5.32
CA ALA A 99 11.29 19.72 4.68
C ALA A 99 11.15 20.98 5.53
N LEU A 100 10.90 20.83 6.83
CA LEU A 100 10.63 21.95 7.73
C LEU A 100 11.83 22.90 7.88
N GLU A 101 13.07 22.42 7.77
CA GLU A 101 14.24 23.30 7.72
C GLU A 101 14.17 24.32 6.57
N PHE A 102 13.71 23.90 5.39
CA PHE A 102 13.53 24.79 4.25
C PHE A 102 12.30 25.69 4.42
N VAL A 103 11.24 25.20 5.05
CA VAL A 103 10.04 25.99 5.37
C VAL A 103 10.36 27.12 6.34
N ARG A 104 11.10 26.83 7.41
CA ARG A 104 11.54 27.83 8.40
C ARG A 104 12.35 28.96 7.73
N ILE A 105 13.24 28.63 6.79
CA ILE A 105 13.96 29.65 5.98
C ILE A 105 12.99 30.48 5.12
N CYS A 106 11.97 29.87 4.52
CA CYS A 106 10.96 30.60 3.75
C CYS A 106 10.17 31.59 4.63
N GLU A 107 9.75 31.19 5.83
CA GLU A 107 9.02 32.05 6.77
C GLU A 107 9.89 33.20 7.29
N GLU A 108 11.17 32.95 7.62
CA GLU A 108 12.14 34.01 7.96
C GLU A 108 12.21 35.09 6.86
N LEU A 109 12.11 34.68 5.59
CA LEU A 109 12.10 35.55 4.41
C LEU A 109 10.70 36.07 4.04
N ASN A 110 9.69 35.79 4.88
CA ASN A 110 8.29 36.15 4.68
C ASN A 110 7.76 35.68 3.31
N TYR A 111 7.99 34.42 2.97
CA TYR A 111 7.47 33.76 1.77
C TYR A 111 6.60 32.56 2.15
N TYR A 112 5.35 32.55 1.69
CA TYR A 112 4.33 31.60 2.15
C TYR A 112 3.64 30.82 1.02
N ASN A 113 4.04 31.02 -0.25
CA ASN A 113 3.46 30.30 -1.40
C ASN A 113 4.03 28.88 -1.53
N ILE A 114 3.90 28.09 -0.46
CA ILE A 114 4.55 26.79 -0.28
C ILE A 114 3.53 25.66 -0.40
N VAL A 115 3.96 24.53 -0.97
CA VAL A 115 3.27 23.24 -0.94
C VAL A 115 4.24 22.18 -0.46
N LEU A 116 3.84 21.27 0.42
CA LEU A 116 4.71 20.23 0.95
C LEU A 116 4.37 18.85 0.36
N SER A 117 5.37 17.98 0.26
CA SER A 117 5.13 16.56 -0.07
C SER A 117 6.14 15.65 0.61
N MET A 118 5.66 14.56 1.22
CA MET A 118 6.46 13.48 1.78
C MET A 118 6.25 12.23 0.92
N LYS A 119 7.24 11.82 0.12
CA LYS A 119 7.09 10.66 -0.76
C LYS A 119 7.97 9.50 -0.31
N ALA A 120 7.37 8.33 -0.22
CA ALA A 120 8.08 7.08 0.00
C ALA A 120 7.48 6.00 -0.89
N SER A 121 8.29 4.98 -1.22
CA SER A 121 7.81 3.78 -1.89
C SER A 121 7.14 2.83 -0.91
N ASN A 122 7.36 2.97 0.39
CA ASN A 122 6.60 2.26 1.41
C ASN A 122 5.38 3.09 1.85
N PRO A 123 4.14 2.63 1.60
CA PRO A 123 2.94 3.37 2.01
C PRO A 123 2.86 3.63 3.51
N GLN A 124 3.36 2.72 4.37
CA GLN A 124 3.40 2.93 5.82
C GLN A 124 4.23 4.18 6.18
N VAL A 125 5.46 4.26 5.66
CA VAL A 125 6.37 5.40 5.89
C VAL A 125 5.78 6.69 5.34
N MET A 126 5.18 6.65 4.14
CA MET A 126 4.53 7.82 3.55
C MET A 126 3.41 8.36 4.45
N ILE A 127 2.47 7.51 4.86
CA ILE A 127 1.32 7.91 5.67
C ILE A 127 1.77 8.47 7.02
N GLN A 128 2.72 7.81 7.68
CA GLN A 128 3.32 8.28 8.94
C GLN A 128 3.96 9.66 8.77
N ALA A 129 4.74 9.86 7.70
CA ALA A 129 5.40 11.13 7.44
C ALA A 129 4.40 12.28 7.22
N TYR A 130 3.29 12.06 6.51
CA TYR A 130 2.25 13.10 6.36
C TYR A 130 1.54 13.41 7.68
N ARG A 131 1.13 12.40 8.45
CA ARG A 131 0.48 12.61 9.75
C ARG A 131 1.40 13.33 10.74
N LEU A 132 2.68 12.97 10.74
CA LEU A 132 3.71 13.63 11.55
C LEU A 132 3.99 15.06 11.08
N LEU A 133 4.04 15.30 9.76
CA LEU A 133 4.21 16.63 9.20
C LEU A 133 3.09 17.57 9.67
N ILE A 134 1.83 17.12 9.66
CA ILE A 134 0.70 17.92 10.13
C ILE A 134 0.84 18.25 11.61
N THR A 135 1.20 17.27 12.43
CA THR A 135 1.42 17.48 13.87
C THR A 135 2.50 18.54 14.10
N LYS A 136 3.63 18.43 13.39
CA LYS A 136 4.73 19.40 13.49
C LYS A 136 4.37 20.79 12.97
N MET A 137 3.64 20.87 11.86
CA MET A 137 3.14 22.14 11.36
C MET A 137 2.21 22.81 12.38
N GLN A 138 1.31 22.06 13.01
CA GLN A 138 0.43 22.59 14.05
C GLN A 138 1.23 23.09 15.28
N ASP A 139 2.22 22.32 15.74
CA ASP A 139 3.09 22.71 16.85
C ASP A 139 3.86 24.00 16.56
N GLU A 140 4.26 24.23 15.30
CA GLU A 140 4.98 25.42 14.85
C GLU A 140 4.07 26.54 14.33
N GLY A 141 2.74 26.38 14.39
CA GLY A 141 1.78 27.39 13.93
C GLY A 141 1.68 27.54 12.40
N MET A 142 2.13 26.54 11.65
CA MET A 142 2.12 26.48 10.18
C MET A 142 0.87 25.77 9.64
N ASN A 143 0.45 26.10 8.42
CA ASN A 143 -0.66 25.44 7.73
C ASN A 143 -0.49 25.49 6.20
N TYR A 144 0.31 24.59 5.65
CA TYR A 144 0.61 24.53 4.22
C TYR A 144 -0.09 23.38 3.50
N PRO A 145 -0.53 23.57 2.24
CA PRO A 145 -1.16 22.51 1.46
C PRO A 145 -0.20 21.35 1.16
N LEU A 146 -0.77 20.16 1.04
CA LEU A 146 -0.09 18.88 0.90
C LEU A 146 -0.32 18.27 -0.48
N HIS A 147 0.78 17.92 -1.15
CA HIS A 147 0.77 17.19 -2.41
C HIS A 147 1.06 15.71 -2.20
N LEU A 148 0.03 14.88 -2.25
CA LEU A 148 0.13 13.45 -2.02
C LEU A 148 0.64 12.69 -3.24
N GLY A 149 1.40 11.64 -2.98
CA GLY A 149 1.75 10.66 -4.00
C GLY A 149 2.71 9.61 -3.45
N VAL A 150 2.45 8.35 -3.78
CA VAL A 150 3.40 7.25 -3.57
C VAL A 150 4.46 7.34 -4.67
N THR A 151 5.74 7.32 -4.32
CA THR A 151 6.82 7.25 -5.32
C THR A 151 7.12 5.79 -5.65
N GLU A 152 7.60 5.51 -6.84
CA GLU A 152 8.02 4.16 -7.23
C GLU A 152 6.93 3.09 -7.00
N ALA A 153 5.67 3.43 -7.33
CA ALA A 153 4.54 2.53 -7.06
C ALA A 153 4.61 1.25 -7.90
N GLY A 154 5.36 1.28 -9.02
CA GLY A 154 5.39 0.24 -10.03
C GLY A 154 4.28 0.41 -11.08
N GLY A 155 4.14 -0.58 -11.94
CA GLY A 155 3.13 -0.61 -13.00
C GLY A 155 1.98 -1.60 -12.73
N GLY A 156 0.91 -1.44 -13.50
CA GLY A 156 -0.26 -2.31 -13.55
C GLY A 156 -1.11 -2.28 -12.29
N GLU A 157 -1.61 -3.45 -11.90
CA GLU A 157 -2.46 -3.61 -10.71
C GLU A 157 -1.73 -3.24 -9.42
N ASP A 158 -0.47 -3.65 -9.28
CA ASP A 158 0.32 -3.41 -8.06
C ASP A 158 0.51 -1.91 -7.80
N GLY A 159 0.85 -1.14 -8.84
CA GLY A 159 1.00 0.31 -8.75
C GLY A 159 -0.29 1.03 -8.39
N ARG A 160 -1.43 0.57 -8.93
CA ARG A 160 -2.76 1.12 -8.62
C ARG A 160 -3.18 0.81 -7.19
N ILE A 161 -3.05 -0.43 -6.74
CA ILE A 161 -3.36 -0.85 -5.36
C ILE A 161 -2.50 -0.07 -4.37
N LYS A 162 -1.18 -0.01 -4.61
CA LYS A 162 -0.23 0.67 -3.73
C LYS A 162 -0.49 2.18 -3.66
N SER A 163 -0.77 2.80 -4.80
CA SER A 163 -1.14 4.22 -4.86
C SER A 163 -2.47 4.52 -4.17
N ALA A 164 -3.49 3.70 -4.40
CA ALA A 164 -4.80 3.85 -3.78
C ALA A 164 -4.74 3.65 -2.26
N LEU A 165 -4.00 2.65 -1.79
CA LEU A 165 -3.78 2.44 -0.37
C LEU A 165 -3.06 3.66 0.24
N GLY A 166 -1.94 4.11 -0.34
CA GLY A 166 -1.16 5.22 0.21
C GLY A 166 -1.90 6.57 0.19
N ILE A 167 -2.41 6.96 -0.98
CA ILE A 167 -3.10 8.24 -1.19
C ILE A 167 -4.51 8.20 -0.58
N GLY A 168 -5.27 7.13 -0.83
CA GLY A 168 -6.63 6.99 -0.37
C GLY A 168 -6.75 6.98 1.15
N SER A 169 -5.81 6.35 1.87
CA SER A 169 -5.81 6.38 3.34
C SER A 169 -5.70 7.79 3.90
N LEU A 170 -4.86 8.64 3.30
CA LEU A 170 -4.71 10.04 3.71
C LEU A 170 -5.93 10.87 3.33
N LEU A 171 -6.49 10.65 2.14
CA LEU A 171 -7.73 11.34 1.73
C LEU A 171 -8.91 10.99 2.66
N GLU A 172 -9.00 9.75 3.13
CA GLU A 172 -10.00 9.34 4.12
C GLU A 172 -9.76 10.00 5.50
N ASP A 173 -8.50 10.30 5.85
CA ASP A 173 -8.16 11.11 7.04
C ASP A 173 -8.45 12.62 6.83
N GLY A 174 -8.91 13.03 5.65
CA GLY A 174 -9.11 14.44 5.28
C GLY A 174 -7.81 15.18 4.95
N ILE A 175 -6.74 14.45 4.65
CA ILE A 175 -5.41 14.96 4.37
C ILE A 175 -5.17 14.96 2.85
N GLY A 176 -4.78 16.10 2.29
CA GLY A 176 -4.33 16.23 0.90
C GLY A 176 -5.09 17.26 0.07
N ASP A 177 -4.35 18.11 -0.64
CA ASP A 177 -4.88 19.23 -1.44
C ASP A 177 -4.68 19.02 -2.95
N THR A 178 -3.67 18.22 -3.30
CA THR A 178 -3.40 17.80 -4.68
C THR A 178 -2.76 16.42 -4.67
N ILE A 179 -3.02 15.64 -5.71
CA ILE A 179 -2.59 14.25 -5.81
C ILE A 179 -1.80 14.03 -7.10
N ARG A 180 -0.82 13.13 -7.04
CA ARG A 180 -0.20 12.53 -8.22
C ARG A 180 0.00 11.04 -7.96
N VAL A 181 -0.48 10.23 -8.90
CA VAL A 181 -0.18 8.80 -8.99
C VAL A 181 1.09 8.65 -9.84
N SER A 182 2.02 7.79 -9.46
CA SER A 182 3.30 7.63 -10.17
C SER A 182 3.47 6.18 -10.62
N LEU A 183 3.05 5.89 -11.85
CA LEU A 183 3.06 4.56 -12.44
C LEU A 183 4.27 4.38 -13.36
N THR A 184 4.79 3.16 -13.46
CA THR A 184 5.78 2.77 -14.48
C THR A 184 5.07 2.49 -15.81
N GLU A 185 4.36 3.49 -16.32
CA GLU A 185 3.51 3.47 -17.52
C GLU A 185 3.61 4.83 -18.24
N ASP A 186 2.94 4.96 -19.37
CA ASP A 186 2.82 6.25 -20.04
C ASP A 186 2.04 7.26 -19.18
N PRO A 187 2.44 8.55 -19.13
CA PRO A 187 1.87 9.54 -18.22
C PRO A 187 0.36 9.75 -18.34
N GLU A 188 -0.24 9.50 -19.51
CA GLU A 188 -1.69 9.56 -19.72
C GLU A 188 -2.47 8.58 -18.85
N PHE A 189 -1.84 7.50 -18.36
CA PHE A 189 -2.47 6.53 -17.47
C PHE A 189 -2.39 6.92 -15.99
N GLU A 190 -1.52 7.87 -15.60
CA GLU A 190 -1.44 8.36 -14.21
C GLU A 190 -2.68 9.17 -13.81
N ALA A 191 -3.12 10.08 -14.70
CA ALA A 191 -4.16 11.06 -14.40
C ALA A 191 -5.56 10.45 -14.17
N PRO A 192 -6.05 9.49 -14.98
CA PRO A 192 -7.35 8.86 -14.76
C PRO A 192 -7.47 8.20 -13.37
N ILE A 193 -6.40 7.55 -12.91
CA ILE A 193 -6.36 6.91 -11.59
C ILE A 193 -6.43 7.94 -10.47
N ALA A 194 -5.66 9.03 -10.59
CA ALA A 194 -5.73 10.14 -9.65
C ALA A 194 -7.15 10.75 -9.61
N ILE A 195 -7.74 11.00 -10.79
CA ILE A 195 -9.10 11.53 -10.92
C ILE A 195 -10.13 10.59 -10.27
N SER A 196 -10.02 9.28 -10.47
CA SER A 196 -10.90 8.29 -9.84
C SER A 196 -10.82 8.34 -8.31
N LEU A 197 -9.60 8.39 -7.75
CA LEU A 197 -9.40 8.53 -6.30
C LEU A 197 -10.00 9.83 -5.75
N ALA A 198 -9.86 10.95 -6.44
CA ALA A 198 -10.45 12.22 -6.02
C ALA A 198 -11.99 12.24 -6.18
N ASN A 199 -12.51 11.70 -7.28
CA ASN A 199 -13.93 11.69 -7.59
C ASN A 199 -14.76 10.93 -6.55
N ARG A 200 -14.16 9.93 -5.89
CA ARG A 200 -14.75 9.24 -4.74
C ARG A 200 -15.33 10.19 -3.68
N TYR A 201 -14.70 11.36 -3.49
CA TYR A 201 -15.10 12.34 -2.47
C TYR A 201 -15.89 13.53 -3.03
N LYS A 202 -15.90 13.72 -4.36
CA LYS A 202 -16.57 14.86 -5.03
C LYS A 202 -18.07 14.89 -4.77
N SER A 203 -18.70 13.72 -4.73
CA SER A 203 -20.13 13.55 -4.51
C SER A 203 -20.41 12.85 -3.19
N ARG A 204 -19.64 13.13 -2.14
CA ARG A 204 -19.84 12.48 -0.83
C ARG A 204 -21.24 12.81 -0.31
N ILE A 205 -22.15 11.86 -0.48
CA ILE A 205 -23.55 11.92 -0.06
C ILE A 205 -23.59 11.89 1.48
N PRO A 206 -24.59 12.50 2.13
CA PRO A 206 -24.85 12.24 3.54
C PRO A 206 -24.86 10.73 3.82
N HIS A 207 -24.02 10.33 4.75
CA HIS A 207 -23.96 8.95 5.22
C HIS A 207 -24.53 8.86 6.64
N LYS A 208 -24.78 7.64 7.11
CA LYS A 208 -25.16 7.44 8.51
C LYS A 208 -24.06 8.00 9.41
N GLU A 209 -24.47 8.80 10.39
CA GLU A 209 -23.57 9.44 11.35
C GLU A 209 -22.70 8.39 12.06
N ILE A 210 -21.41 8.67 12.14
CA ILE A 210 -20.44 7.84 12.84
C ILE A 210 -20.09 8.59 14.12
N GLU A 211 -20.24 7.92 15.25
CA GLU A 211 -19.98 8.48 16.58
C GLU A 211 -18.57 9.07 16.66
N GLU A 212 -18.48 10.33 17.10
CA GLU A 212 -17.22 11.04 17.28
C GLU A 212 -16.28 10.35 18.28
N VAL A 213 -14.98 10.56 18.07
CA VAL A 213 -13.92 9.96 18.87
C VAL A 213 -13.29 11.02 19.76
N ASN A 214 -13.53 10.93 21.07
CA ASN A 214 -12.96 11.88 22.05
C ASN A 214 -11.45 11.66 22.27
N ARG A 215 -10.98 10.42 22.11
CA ARG A 215 -9.58 10.04 22.27
C ARG A 215 -9.25 8.90 21.32
N ILE A 216 -8.15 9.03 20.58
CA ILE A 216 -7.65 7.96 19.71
C ILE A 216 -6.95 6.91 20.59
N PRO A 217 -7.41 5.63 20.62
CA PRO A 217 -6.87 4.59 21.50
C PRO A 217 -5.67 3.83 20.91
N PHE A 218 -5.09 4.33 19.83
CA PHE A 218 -3.89 3.81 19.18
C PHE A 218 -2.99 4.96 18.74
N ASP A 219 -1.76 4.66 18.35
CA ASP A 219 -0.83 5.66 17.82
C ASP A 219 -1.03 5.82 16.29
N PRO A 220 -1.55 6.96 15.79
CA PRO A 220 -1.73 7.17 14.36
C PRO A 220 -0.42 7.51 13.64
N LEU A 221 0.65 7.86 14.38
CA LEU A 221 1.95 8.29 13.84
C LEU A 221 2.92 7.12 13.67
N ASN A 222 2.71 6.01 14.38
CA ASN A 222 3.55 4.83 14.30
C ASN A 222 2.73 3.57 14.04
N TYR A 223 3.20 2.73 13.12
CA TYR A 223 2.56 1.45 12.84
C TYR A 223 2.73 0.50 14.03
N SER A 224 1.62 0.01 14.56
CA SER A 224 1.63 -1.09 15.51
C SER A 224 0.45 -2.01 15.24
N ARG A 225 0.73 -3.30 15.06
CA ARG A 225 -0.32 -4.28 14.85
C ARG A 225 -1.15 -4.44 16.12
N ARG A 226 -2.48 -4.33 16.00
CA ARG A 226 -3.41 -4.61 17.09
C ARG A 226 -3.20 -6.04 17.60
N ARG A 227 -2.96 -6.16 18.91
CA ARG A 227 -2.78 -7.46 19.56
C ARG A 227 -4.10 -8.22 19.66
N THR A 228 -4.14 -9.42 19.09
CA THR A 228 -5.28 -10.34 19.13
C THR A 228 -4.88 -11.70 19.70
N PHE A 229 -5.86 -12.46 20.18
CA PHE A 229 -5.70 -13.89 20.44
C PHE A 229 -5.57 -14.65 19.12
N GLU A 230 -4.97 -15.83 19.17
CA GLU A 230 -4.98 -16.74 18.04
C GLU A 230 -6.17 -17.71 18.14
N ALA A 231 -6.84 -17.93 17.01
CA ALA A 231 -7.83 -18.99 16.84
C ALA A 231 -7.61 -19.70 15.49
N LEU A 232 -7.16 -20.96 15.53
CA LEU A 232 -6.86 -21.82 14.36
C LEU A 232 -6.01 -21.13 13.28
N GLY A 233 -4.94 -20.44 13.68
CA GLY A 233 -4.03 -19.73 12.76
C GLY A 233 -4.53 -18.36 12.30
N ILE A 234 -5.61 -17.83 12.89
CA ILE A 234 -6.14 -16.48 12.64
C ILE A 234 -5.87 -15.61 13.87
N GLY A 235 -5.30 -14.42 13.66
CA GLY A 235 -4.87 -13.53 14.73
C GLY A 235 -3.57 -13.94 15.41
N GLY A 236 -3.25 -13.29 16.53
CA GLY A 236 -1.96 -13.46 17.20
C GLY A 236 -0.80 -12.95 16.33
N SER A 237 0.25 -13.75 16.18
CA SER A 237 1.40 -13.43 15.32
C SER A 237 1.22 -13.86 13.85
N ASN A 238 0.10 -14.51 13.51
CA ASN A 238 -0.15 -15.00 12.15
C ASN A 238 -0.38 -13.86 11.16
N VAL A 239 0.06 -14.00 9.91
CA VAL A 239 -0.29 -13.05 8.84
C VAL A 239 -1.82 -12.99 8.62
N PRO A 240 -2.37 -11.85 8.16
CA PRO A 240 -3.80 -11.76 7.84
C PRO A 240 -4.25 -12.80 6.81
N ARG A 241 -5.45 -13.36 7.04
CA ARG A 241 -6.03 -14.41 6.19
C ARG A 241 -6.91 -13.85 5.07
N VAL A 242 -6.94 -14.55 3.94
CA VAL A 242 -7.76 -14.17 2.77
C VAL A 242 -8.97 -15.09 2.67
N PHE A 243 -10.16 -14.50 2.54
CA PHE A 243 -11.41 -15.21 2.24
C PHE A 243 -11.71 -15.21 0.75
N ALA A 244 -11.91 -16.40 0.19
CA ALA A 244 -12.50 -16.61 -1.12
C ALA A 244 -14.03 -16.75 -1.00
N ASP A 245 -14.79 -15.87 -1.63
CA ASP A 245 -16.26 -15.91 -1.62
C ASP A 245 -16.80 -16.68 -2.83
N TYR A 246 -17.34 -17.88 -2.60
CA TYR A 246 -18.03 -18.71 -3.59
C TYR A 246 -19.53 -18.81 -3.30
N SER A 247 -20.08 -17.94 -2.45
CA SER A 247 -21.51 -17.99 -2.10
C SER A 247 -22.44 -17.79 -3.28
N LYS A 248 -22.00 -17.07 -4.32
CA LYS A 248 -22.76 -16.80 -5.55
C LYS A 248 -22.35 -17.67 -6.75
N ARG A 249 -21.17 -18.29 -6.73
CA ARG A 249 -20.69 -19.17 -7.80
C ARG A 249 -20.64 -20.62 -7.33
N LYS A 250 -21.40 -21.49 -7.99
CA LYS A 250 -21.36 -22.92 -7.71
C LYS A 250 -20.04 -23.53 -8.18
N ILE A 251 -19.32 -24.16 -7.25
CA ILE A 251 -18.14 -24.98 -7.53
C ILE A 251 -18.59 -26.26 -8.24
N LYS A 252 -18.00 -26.56 -9.39
CA LYS A 252 -18.33 -27.74 -10.20
C LYS A 252 -17.24 -28.80 -10.13
N SER A 253 -15.98 -28.39 -10.00
CA SER A 253 -14.84 -29.30 -9.99
C SER A 253 -13.65 -28.71 -9.22
N PRO A 254 -12.67 -29.52 -8.82
CA PRO A 254 -11.43 -29.05 -8.19
C PRO A 254 -10.72 -27.93 -8.95
N LYS A 255 -10.88 -27.89 -10.29
CA LYS A 255 -10.30 -26.84 -11.15
C LYS A 255 -10.82 -25.44 -10.84
N ASP A 256 -12.03 -25.31 -10.29
CA ASP A 256 -12.58 -23.99 -9.92
C ASP A 256 -11.78 -23.33 -8.78
N LEU A 257 -11.05 -24.11 -7.96
CA LEU A 257 -10.20 -23.56 -6.89
C LEU A 257 -8.84 -23.06 -7.39
N SER A 258 -8.50 -23.28 -8.66
CA SER A 258 -7.30 -22.69 -9.27
C SER A 258 -7.36 -21.16 -9.34
N ASP A 259 -8.58 -20.61 -9.40
CA ASP A 259 -8.85 -19.18 -9.32
C ASP A 259 -8.29 -18.57 -8.03
N VAL A 260 -8.30 -19.34 -6.95
CA VAL A 260 -7.85 -18.92 -5.60
C VAL A 260 -6.61 -19.68 -5.14
N GLY A 261 -5.77 -20.10 -6.09
CA GLY A 261 -4.40 -20.56 -5.84
C GLY A 261 -4.24 -22.04 -5.51
N TYR A 262 -5.26 -22.89 -5.74
CA TYR A 262 -5.16 -24.34 -5.51
C TYR A 262 -5.21 -25.13 -6.81
N SER A 263 -4.28 -26.06 -7.00
CA SER A 263 -4.32 -27.02 -8.10
C SER A 263 -4.39 -28.45 -7.54
N TYR A 264 -5.18 -29.29 -8.19
CA TYR A 264 -5.36 -30.68 -7.79
C TYR A 264 -4.68 -31.60 -8.80
N ASP A 265 -3.74 -32.41 -8.32
CA ASP A 265 -3.08 -33.45 -9.08
C ASP A 265 -3.85 -34.76 -8.94
N GLN A 266 -4.53 -35.17 -10.01
CA GLN A 266 -5.32 -36.40 -10.07
C GLN A 266 -4.45 -37.66 -9.98
N VAL A 267 -3.18 -37.60 -10.38
CA VAL A 267 -2.29 -38.77 -10.40
C VAL A 267 -1.79 -39.08 -8.99
N SER A 268 -1.39 -38.06 -8.24
CA SER A 268 -0.88 -38.22 -6.88
C SER A 268 -1.95 -38.09 -5.78
N ASP A 269 -3.17 -37.73 -6.15
CA ASP A 269 -4.30 -37.45 -5.24
C ASP A 269 -3.93 -36.38 -4.19
N LYS A 270 -3.30 -35.30 -4.65
CA LYS A 270 -2.80 -34.22 -3.78
C LYS A 270 -3.19 -32.84 -4.29
N TRP A 271 -3.33 -31.94 -3.33
CA TRP A 271 -3.48 -30.51 -3.59
C TRP A 271 -2.12 -29.82 -3.51
N ASN A 272 -1.82 -29.03 -4.52
CA ASN A 272 -0.74 -28.05 -4.51
C ASN A 272 -1.34 -26.66 -4.29
N MET A 273 -0.58 -25.78 -3.64
CA MET A 273 -1.01 -24.42 -3.32
C MET A 273 0.05 -23.43 -3.73
N THR A 274 -0.37 -22.32 -4.34
CA THR A 274 0.52 -21.19 -4.63
C THR A 274 0.58 -20.24 -3.43
N ASP A 275 1.49 -19.27 -3.47
CA ASP A 275 1.54 -18.22 -2.44
C ASP A 275 0.30 -17.30 -2.43
N LEU A 276 -0.52 -17.36 -3.48
CA LEU A 276 -1.81 -16.68 -3.61
C LEU A 276 -2.99 -17.59 -3.21
N ALA A 277 -2.72 -18.73 -2.56
CA ALA A 277 -3.77 -19.61 -2.08
C ALA A 277 -4.59 -18.98 -0.94
N ALA A 278 -5.91 -18.86 -1.14
CA ALA A 278 -6.81 -18.36 -0.11
C ALA A 278 -6.83 -19.28 1.13
N ASP A 279 -6.91 -18.70 2.32
CA ASP A 279 -6.87 -19.48 3.57
C ASP A 279 -8.25 -20.00 3.97
N LEU A 280 -9.31 -19.28 3.58
CA LEU A 280 -10.70 -19.62 3.88
C LEU A 280 -11.55 -19.53 2.62
N ILE A 281 -12.55 -20.40 2.52
CA ILE A 281 -13.58 -20.36 1.49
C ILE A 281 -14.95 -20.20 2.12
N TYR A 282 -15.72 -19.24 1.64
CA TYR A 282 -17.11 -19.05 2.04
C TYR A 282 -18.05 -19.61 0.98
N LEU A 283 -18.87 -20.59 1.36
CA LEU A 283 -19.76 -21.34 0.46
C LEU A 283 -21.25 -20.96 0.61
N GLY A 284 -21.59 -20.10 1.58
CA GLY A 284 -22.97 -19.76 1.90
C GLY A 284 -23.80 -21.01 2.22
N ASN A 285 -24.88 -21.23 1.48
CA ASN A 285 -25.80 -22.36 1.62
C ASN A 285 -25.51 -23.53 0.65
N GLN A 286 -24.30 -23.60 0.09
CA GLN A 286 -23.94 -24.62 -0.92
C GLN A 286 -22.97 -25.65 -0.33
N ASN A 287 -23.12 -26.92 -0.68
CA ASN A 287 -22.13 -27.96 -0.36
C ASN A 287 -20.99 -27.95 -1.38
N SER A 288 -19.76 -28.25 -0.92
CA SER A 288 -18.66 -28.57 -1.82
C SER A 288 -18.88 -29.94 -2.46
N PRO A 289 -18.67 -30.11 -3.79
CA PRO A 289 -18.80 -31.41 -4.45
C PRO A 289 -17.61 -32.35 -4.20
N PHE A 290 -16.57 -31.90 -3.49
CA PHE A 290 -15.37 -32.66 -3.14
C PHE A 290 -14.79 -32.14 -1.82
N ASP A 291 -13.83 -32.88 -1.25
CA ASP A 291 -13.17 -32.50 0.01
C ASP A 291 -12.33 -31.24 -0.15
N ILE A 292 -12.56 -30.28 0.75
CA ILE A 292 -11.84 -29.01 0.76
C ILE A 292 -10.35 -29.26 1.10
N PRO A 293 -9.40 -28.63 0.35
CA PRO A 293 -7.97 -28.75 0.61
C PRO A 293 -7.61 -28.57 2.08
N ILE A 294 -6.66 -29.37 2.60
CA ILE A 294 -6.29 -29.35 4.03
C ILE A 294 -5.83 -27.96 4.51
N GLY A 295 -5.21 -27.17 3.62
CA GLY A 295 -4.77 -25.80 3.90
C GLY A 295 -5.90 -24.77 3.99
N MET A 296 -7.10 -25.11 3.52
CA MET A 296 -8.23 -24.20 3.42
C MET A 296 -9.34 -24.56 4.42
N LYS A 297 -9.92 -23.54 5.06
CA LYS A 297 -11.04 -23.70 5.99
C LYS A 297 -12.36 -23.35 5.31
N ALA A 298 -13.35 -24.22 5.40
CA ALA A 298 -14.67 -23.98 4.82
C ALA A 298 -15.59 -23.25 5.80
N VAL A 299 -16.23 -22.19 5.34
CA VAL A 299 -17.18 -21.38 6.12
C VAL A 299 -18.54 -21.39 5.41
N TYR A 300 -19.59 -21.65 6.17
CA TYR A 300 -20.96 -21.76 5.67
C TYR A 300 -21.90 -20.85 6.44
N ASP A 301 -23.03 -20.50 5.83
CA ASP A 301 -24.15 -19.90 6.56
C ASP A 301 -24.56 -20.84 7.71
N TYR A 302 -24.85 -20.27 8.88
CA TYR A 302 -25.12 -21.03 10.10
C TYR A 302 -26.22 -22.10 9.92
N GLU A 303 -27.34 -21.73 9.31
CA GLU A 303 -28.47 -22.62 9.02
C GLU A 303 -28.10 -23.82 8.14
N HIS A 304 -27.15 -23.62 7.22
CA HIS A 304 -26.65 -24.69 6.36
C HIS A 304 -25.63 -25.55 7.09
N TRP A 305 -24.73 -24.93 7.85
CA TRP A 305 -23.74 -25.62 8.67
C TRP A 305 -24.38 -26.62 9.64
N LEU A 306 -25.51 -26.26 10.27
CA LEU A 306 -26.25 -27.15 11.17
C LEU A 306 -26.65 -28.48 10.52
N LYS A 307 -26.92 -28.47 9.20
CA LYS A 307 -27.39 -29.60 8.40
C LYS A 307 -26.25 -30.46 7.83
N LEU A 308 -24.99 -30.03 7.97
CA LEU A 308 -23.85 -30.80 7.48
C LEU A 308 -23.70 -32.09 8.29
N GLU A 309 -23.55 -33.21 7.58
CA GLU A 309 -23.23 -34.52 8.17
C GLU A 309 -21.82 -34.50 8.78
N ASP A 310 -20.86 -33.93 8.04
CA ASP A 310 -19.49 -33.72 8.52
C ASP A 310 -19.24 -32.24 8.85
N LYS A 311 -19.06 -31.97 10.14
CA LYS A 311 -18.70 -30.65 10.68
C LYS A 311 -17.20 -30.50 10.91
N ASN A 312 -16.40 -31.52 10.57
CA ASN A 312 -14.95 -31.46 10.69
C ASN A 312 -14.39 -30.45 9.68
N LYS A 313 -13.61 -29.48 10.16
CA LYS A 313 -12.99 -28.40 9.36
C LYS A 313 -13.97 -27.48 8.62
N SER A 314 -15.26 -27.51 8.97
CA SER A 314 -16.26 -26.55 8.53
C SER A 314 -16.70 -25.67 9.71
N PHE A 315 -16.90 -24.39 9.44
CA PHE A 315 -17.15 -23.40 10.48
C PHE A 315 -18.41 -22.59 10.15
N PRO A 316 -19.26 -22.29 11.15
CA PRO A 316 -20.46 -21.48 10.93
C PRO A 316 -20.12 -19.99 10.88
N LEU A 317 -20.74 -19.27 9.94
CA LEU A 317 -20.92 -17.82 9.98
C LEU A 317 -22.29 -17.53 10.61
N MET A 318 -22.27 -17.06 11.85
CA MET A 318 -23.43 -16.81 12.68
C MET A 318 -23.81 -15.33 12.71
N SER A 319 -25.10 -15.04 12.85
CA SER A 319 -25.55 -13.72 13.31
C SER A 319 -25.20 -13.51 14.79
N VAL A 320 -25.31 -12.26 15.26
CA VAL A 320 -25.14 -11.97 16.69
C VAL A 320 -26.24 -12.66 17.51
N GLU A 321 -27.46 -12.69 16.99
CA GLU A 321 -28.62 -13.33 17.60
C GLU A 321 -28.39 -14.83 17.78
N ASP A 322 -27.93 -15.52 16.72
CA ASP A 322 -27.60 -16.94 16.75
C ASP A 322 -26.50 -17.23 17.77
N TYR A 323 -25.48 -16.39 17.84
CA TYR A 323 -24.38 -16.56 18.79
C TYR A 323 -24.85 -16.40 20.25
N LEU A 324 -25.72 -15.43 20.51
CA LEU A 324 -26.21 -15.14 21.86
C LEU A 324 -27.22 -16.16 22.37
N SER A 325 -27.86 -16.91 21.46
CA SER A 325 -28.76 -18.01 21.76
C SER A 325 -28.04 -19.24 22.33
N ASP A 326 -28.81 -20.20 22.86
CA ASP A 326 -28.32 -21.50 23.34
C ASP A 326 -28.23 -22.55 22.23
N ASN A 327 -28.14 -22.09 20.97
CA ASN A 327 -28.06 -22.98 19.81
C ASN A 327 -26.69 -23.68 19.71
N GLN A 328 -26.64 -24.75 18.90
CA GLN A 328 -25.42 -25.51 18.63
C GLN A 328 -24.33 -24.63 18.03
N LYS A 329 -23.18 -24.55 18.70
CA LYS A 329 -21.97 -23.87 18.20
C LYS A 329 -20.94 -24.90 17.74
N SER A 330 -19.97 -24.45 16.96
CA SER A 330 -18.80 -25.27 16.66
C SER A 330 -17.93 -25.43 17.91
N ASP A 331 -17.47 -26.65 18.16
CA ASP A 331 -16.58 -26.95 19.29
C ASP A 331 -15.18 -26.34 19.13
N THR A 332 -14.84 -25.86 17.93
CA THR A 332 -13.49 -25.37 17.61
C THR A 332 -13.46 -23.88 17.30
N LEU A 333 -14.29 -23.43 16.35
CA LEU A 333 -14.27 -22.05 15.88
C LEU A 333 -15.63 -21.66 15.29
N SER A 334 -16.10 -20.45 15.60
CA SER A 334 -17.29 -19.83 15.00
C SER A 334 -16.96 -18.41 14.53
N PHE A 335 -17.51 -18.03 13.38
CA PHE A 335 -17.45 -16.66 12.86
C PHE A 335 -18.75 -15.95 13.24
N ILE A 336 -18.65 -14.71 13.73
CA ILE A 336 -19.81 -13.88 14.04
C ILE A 336 -19.78 -12.67 13.11
N GLN A 337 -20.82 -12.52 12.29
CA GLN A 337 -21.00 -11.33 11.47
C GLN A 337 -21.51 -10.17 12.33
N LEU A 338 -20.84 -9.02 12.25
CA LEU A 338 -21.08 -7.89 13.14
C LEU A 338 -20.90 -6.57 12.40
N ASP A 339 -21.80 -5.61 12.63
CA ASP A 339 -21.62 -4.19 12.30
C ASP A 339 -21.50 -3.34 13.59
N ILE A 340 -21.34 -2.02 13.42
CA ILE A 340 -21.18 -1.10 14.55
C ILE A 340 -22.40 -1.02 15.47
N GLU A 341 -23.61 -1.24 14.94
CA GLU A 341 -24.87 -1.08 15.67
C GLU A 341 -25.08 -2.24 16.64
N LEU A 342 -24.66 -3.42 16.23
CA LEU A 342 -24.73 -4.64 17.02
C LEU A 342 -23.63 -4.73 18.10
N LEU A 343 -22.56 -3.92 18.01
CA LEU A 343 -21.45 -3.91 18.98
C LEU A 343 -21.81 -3.14 20.26
N ASN A 344 -22.57 -3.78 21.15
CA ASN A 344 -22.92 -3.26 22.47
C ASN A 344 -22.07 -3.88 23.60
N GLN A 345 -22.17 -3.31 24.81
CA GLN A 345 -21.40 -3.74 25.98
C GLN A 345 -21.64 -5.21 26.35
N ALA A 346 -22.89 -5.67 26.25
CA ALA A 346 -23.26 -7.04 26.61
C ALA A 346 -22.61 -8.06 25.66
N LEU A 347 -22.61 -7.77 24.36
CA LEU A 347 -21.93 -8.59 23.36
C LEU A 347 -20.42 -8.57 23.58
N MET A 348 -19.81 -7.40 23.80
CA MET A 348 -18.37 -7.27 24.04
C MET A 348 -17.90 -8.11 25.23
N VAL A 349 -18.64 -8.11 26.34
CA VAL A 349 -18.33 -8.92 27.53
C VAL A 349 -18.39 -10.42 27.21
N LYS A 350 -19.42 -10.86 26.46
CA LYS A 350 -19.55 -12.27 26.07
C LYS A 350 -18.43 -12.72 25.15
N ILE A 351 -18.18 -11.99 24.05
CA ILE A 351 -17.14 -12.38 23.10
C ILE A 351 -15.77 -12.32 23.76
N LYS A 352 -15.45 -11.33 24.61
CA LYS A 352 -14.11 -11.15 25.21
C LYS A 352 -13.52 -12.43 25.78
N ASN A 353 -14.32 -13.24 26.47
CA ASN A 353 -13.88 -14.48 27.11
C ASN A 353 -13.88 -15.72 26.19
N ASP A 354 -14.52 -15.66 25.02
CA ASP A 354 -14.69 -16.80 24.13
C ASP A 354 -13.55 -16.95 23.12
N LYS A 355 -12.60 -17.85 23.38
CA LYS A 355 -11.42 -18.05 22.51
C LYS A 355 -11.74 -18.64 21.13
N LYS A 356 -12.98 -19.09 20.90
CA LYS A 356 -13.40 -19.77 19.66
C LYS A 356 -14.11 -18.83 18.68
N VAL A 357 -14.12 -17.53 18.96
CA VAL A 357 -14.86 -16.54 18.17
C VAL A 357 -13.93 -15.68 17.35
N ILE A 358 -14.27 -15.53 16.07
CA ILE A 358 -13.69 -14.54 15.16
C ILE A 358 -14.81 -13.61 14.69
N ILE A 359 -14.52 -12.32 14.67
CA ILE A 359 -15.46 -11.30 14.20
C ILE A 359 -15.30 -11.17 12.68
N VAL A 360 -16.40 -11.23 11.93
CA VAL A 360 -16.47 -10.79 10.53
C VAL A 360 -17.14 -9.43 10.53
N LEU A 361 -16.32 -8.38 10.43
CA LEU A 361 -16.78 -7.00 10.51
C LEU A 361 -17.33 -6.55 9.16
N VAL A 362 -18.62 -6.24 9.13
CA VAL A 362 -19.34 -5.72 7.96
C VAL A 362 -19.83 -4.30 8.21
N THR A 363 -20.25 -3.63 7.14
CA THR A 363 -20.87 -2.30 7.22
C THR A 363 -21.65 -2.04 5.93
N SER A 364 -22.80 -1.40 6.06
CA SER A 364 -23.59 -0.83 4.95
C SER A 364 -23.37 0.68 4.81
N ASN A 365 -22.55 1.27 5.67
CA ASN A 365 -22.26 2.69 5.65
C ASN A 365 -21.44 3.05 4.41
N LEU A 366 -21.82 4.14 3.73
CA LEU A 366 -21.09 4.68 2.60
C LEU A 366 -19.68 5.12 3.01
N HIS A 367 -19.52 5.63 4.23
CA HIS A 367 -18.21 5.93 4.83
C HIS A 367 -17.67 4.74 5.64
N GLY A 368 -17.71 3.57 5.01
CA GLY A 368 -17.49 2.29 5.68
C GLY A 368 -16.11 2.13 6.30
N MET A 369 -15.04 2.70 5.71
CA MET A 369 -13.70 2.64 6.28
C MET A 369 -13.67 3.29 7.68
N ALA A 370 -14.17 4.52 7.80
CA ALA A 370 -14.20 5.22 9.08
C ALA A 370 -15.11 4.54 10.11
N GLU A 371 -16.25 3.99 9.69
CA GLU A 371 -17.14 3.24 10.60
C GLU A 371 -16.45 1.98 11.13
N GLN A 372 -15.78 1.22 10.26
CA GLN A 372 -15.01 0.05 10.67
C GLN A 372 -13.82 0.44 11.56
N ARG A 373 -13.15 1.56 11.29
CA ARG A 373 -12.09 2.11 12.15
C ARG A 373 -12.64 2.43 13.55
N ARG A 374 -13.83 3.03 13.64
CA ARG A 374 -14.52 3.28 14.92
C ARG A 374 -14.81 1.98 15.68
N VAL A 375 -15.20 0.91 14.99
CA VAL A 375 -15.36 -0.42 15.62
C VAL A 375 -14.04 -0.91 16.22
N PHE A 376 -12.92 -0.82 15.51
CA PHE A 376 -11.62 -1.18 16.08
C PHE A 376 -11.26 -0.36 17.31
N MET A 377 -11.55 0.95 17.32
CA MET A 377 -11.37 1.80 18.50
C MET A 377 -12.24 1.34 19.66
N LYS A 378 -13.52 1.02 19.45
CA LYS A 378 -14.41 0.46 20.49
C LYS A 378 -13.86 -0.85 21.07
N LEU A 379 -13.31 -1.72 20.24
CA LEU A 379 -12.67 -2.96 20.67
C LEU A 379 -11.41 -2.70 21.52
N LEU A 380 -10.59 -1.70 21.17
CA LEU A 380 -9.41 -1.32 21.94
C LEU A 380 -9.78 -0.71 23.30
N GLU A 381 -10.74 0.22 23.31
CA GLU A 381 -11.27 0.88 24.52
C GLU A 381 -11.79 -0.14 25.55
N ASN A 382 -12.35 -1.27 25.08
CA ASN A 382 -12.88 -2.34 25.92
C ASN A 382 -11.94 -3.55 26.09
N ASP A 383 -10.70 -3.45 25.59
CA ASP A 383 -9.69 -4.51 25.66
C ASP A 383 -10.19 -5.86 25.09
N VAL A 384 -10.94 -5.80 23.99
CA VAL A 384 -11.45 -6.97 23.27
C VAL A 384 -10.42 -7.41 22.22
N LYS A 385 -9.70 -8.48 22.52
CA LYS A 385 -8.58 -9.01 21.70
C LYS A 385 -9.00 -10.09 20.72
N LYS A 386 -10.18 -9.99 20.11
CA LYS A 386 -10.62 -10.97 19.11
C LYS A 386 -10.03 -10.70 17.72
N PRO A 387 -9.66 -11.75 16.97
CA PRO A 387 -9.35 -11.59 15.56
C PRO A 387 -10.54 -10.99 14.82
N VAL A 388 -10.27 -10.10 13.88
CA VAL A 388 -11.30 -9.46 13.05
C VAL A 388 -10.97 -9.65 11.58
N ILE A 389 -11.92 -10.19 10.83
CA ILE A 389 -11.90 -10.22 9.36
C ILE A 389 -12.61 -8.96 8.87
N ILE A 390 -11.92 -8.13 8.10
CA ILE A 390 -12.49 -6.94 7.48
C ILE A 390 -13.25 -7.37 6.24
N LYS A 391 -14.58 -7.24 6.24
CA LYS A 391 -15.43 -7.54 5.08
C LYS A 391 -15.99 -6.26 4.46
N ARG A 392 -15.82 -6.10 3.15
CA ARG A 392 -16.42 -5.00 2.38
C ARG A 392 -17.17 -5.55 1.17
N SER A 393 -18.35 -4.98 0.93
CA SER A 393 -19.18 -5.30 -0.21
C SER A 393 -19.29 -4.09 -1.13
N TYR A 394 -19.11 -4.31 -2.43
CA TYR A 394 -19.19 -3.28 -3.47
C TYR A 394 -20.21 -3.65 -4.53
N GLU A 395 -20.95 -2.65 -4.98
CA GLU A 395 -21.95 -2.79 -6.04
C GLU A 395 -21.73 -1.71 -7.09
N ASN A 396 -22.02 -2.02 -8.35
CA ASN A 396 -22.04 -1.06 -9.46
C ASN A 396 -20.72 -0.34 -9.79
N LEU A 397 -19.57 -0.85 -9.32
CA LEU A 397 -18.23 -0.31 -9.64
C LEU A 397 -17.67 -0.95 -10.89
N ASN A 398 -16.84 -0.24 -11.66
CA ASN A 398 -15.96 -0.89 -12.63
C ASN A 398 -14.76 -1.56 -11.94
N LEU A 399 -13.94 -2.27 -12.71
CA LEU A 399 -12.80 -3.01 -12.19
C LEU A 399 -11.75 -2.13 -11.48
N ASP A 400 -11.37 -1.01 -12.10
CA ASP A 400 -10.36 -0.13 -11.51
C ASP A 400 -10.92 0.55 -10.26
N GLU A 401 -12.19 1.00 -10.28
CA GLU A 401 -12.86 1.50 -9.08
C GLU A 401 -12.88 0.47 -7.96
N LEU A 402 -13.23 -0.79 -8.26
CA LEU A 402 -13.21 -1.87 -7.26
C LEU A 402 -11.82 -2.00 -6.62
N ARG A 403 -10.74 -2.02 -7.42
CA ARG A 403 -9.37 -2.11 -6.91
C ARG A 403 -8.99 -0.89 -6.07
N LEU A 404 -9.21 0.31 -6.59
CA LEU A 404 -8.83 1.56 -5.93
C LEU A 404 -9.61 1.74 -4.62
N TYR A 405 -10.92 1.52 -4.64
CA TYR A 405 -11.79 1.73 -3.49
C TYR A 405 -11.59 0.65 -2.43
N SER A 406 -11.43 -0.61 -2.82
CA SER A 406 -11.11 -1.67 -1.86
C SER A 406 -9.73 -1.51 -1.23
N SER A 407 -8.74 -1.05 -2.01
CA SER A 407 -7.40 -0.75 -1.49
C SER A 407 -7.40 0.44 -0.54
N THR A 408 -8.26 1.43 -0.79
CA THR A 408 -8.47 2.56 0.12
C THR A 408 -9.12 2.08 1.43
N ASP A 409 -10.25 1.37 1.35
CA ASP A 409 -11.02 0.97 2.53
C ASP A 409 -10.28 -0.03 3.41
N VAL A 410 -9.86 -1.15 2.82
CA VAL A 410 -9.23 -2.24 3.56
C VAL A 410 -7.78 -1.89 3.89
N GLY A 411 -7.08 -1.26 2.95
CA GLY A 411 -5.68 -0.87 3.13
C GLY A 411 -5.48 0.14 4.25
N ALA A 412 -6.34 1.16 4.38
CA ALA A 412 -6.24 2.15 5.45
C ALA A 412 -6.31 1.51 6.85
N LEU A 413 -7.25 0.59 7.05
CA LEU A 413 -7.38 -0.16 8.31
C LEU A 413 -6.14 -1.02 8.60
N LEU A 414 -5.60 -1.68 7.58
CA LEU A 414 -4.38 -2.48 7.72
C LEU A 414 -3.16 -1.61 8.07
N ILE A 415 -3.06 -0.40 7.52
CA ILE A 415 -1.99 0.57 7.84
C ILE A 415 -2.09 1.10 9.27
N ASP A 416 -3.27 1.13 9.87
CA ASP A 416 -3.41 1.41 11.30
C ASP A 416 -3.13 0.18 12.18
N GLY A 417 -2.75 -0.95 11.56
CA GLY A 417 -2.48 -2.22 12.25
C GLY A 417 -3.73 -3.00 12.62
N PHE A 418 -4.88 -2.68 12.02
CA PHE A 418 -6.15 -3.37 12.24
C PHE A 418 -6.40 -4.48 11.22
N GLY A 419 -7.14 -5.51 11.65
CA GLY A 419 -7.51 -6.65 10.80
C GLY A 419 -6.55 -7.84 10.93
N ASP A 420 -7.13 -9.03 11.00
CA ASP A 420 -6.46 -10.34 11.01
C ASP A 420 -6.87 -11.19 9.80
N GLY A 421 -7.69 -10.62 8.93
CA GLY A 421 -8.00 -11.15 7.61
C GLY A 421 -8.89 -10.19 6.83
N VAL A 422 -9.08 -10.51 5.55
CA VAL A 422 -9.72 -9.66 4.56
C VAL A 422 -10.68 -10.49 3.71
N TRP A 423 -11.83 -9.89 3.41
CA TRP A 423 -12.89 -10.50 2.60
C TRP A 423 -13.54 -9.40 1.76
N LEU A 424 -13.51 -9.55 0.42
CA LEU A 424 -14.28 -8.69 -0.46
C LEU A 424 -15.41 -9.47 -1.13
N GLN A 425 -16.54 -8.78 -1.28
CA GLN A 425 -17.65 -9.23 -2.09
C GLN A 425 -17.96 -8.16 -3.13
N ALA A 426 -17.95 -8.51 -4.41
CA ALA A 426 -18.29 -7.59 -5.48
C ALA A 426 -19.00 -8.33 -6.62
N ASN A 427 -19.96 -7.67 -7.26
CA ASN A 427 -20.68 -8.20 -8.42
C ASN A 427 -20.69 -7.15 -9.54
N ASP A 428 -20.96 -7.61 -10.77
CA ASP A 428 -21.30 -6.76 -11.91
C ASP A 428 -20.24 -5.71 -12.28
N PHE A 429 -18.97 -5.95 -11.95
CA PHE A 429 -17.86 -5.05 -12.21
C PHE A 429 -17.18 -5.24 -13.57
N TRP A 430 -17.53 -6.31 -14.29
CA TRP A 430 -17.05 -6.56 -15.66
C TRP A 430 -17.83 -5.78 -16.72
N GLU A 431 -19.12 -5.50 -16.48
CA GLU A 431 -20.01 -4.93 -17.50
C GLU A 431 -19.73 -3.46 -17.82
N LYS A 432 -18.93 -2.78 -16.98
CA LYS A 432 -18.51 -1.39 -17.16
C LYS A 432 -17.06 -1.22 -17.57
N ALA A 433 -16.32 -2.30 -17.85
CA ALA A 433 -15.02 -2.17 -18.50
C ALA A 433 -15.25 -1.57 -19.89
N ASP A 434 -14.83 -0.32 -20.10
CA ASP A 434 -14.99 0.34 -21.39
C ASP A 434 -14.34 -0.55 -22.46
N GLN A 435 -15.14 -1.00 -23.43
CA GLN A 435 -14.68 -1.89 -24.49
C GLN A 435 -13.61 -1.21 -25.37
N ASN A 436 -13.46 0.12 -25.27
CA ASN A 436 -12.43 0.91 -25.93
C ASN A 436 -11.21 1.21 -25.05
N ASP A 437 -11.22 0.85 -23.76
CA ASP A 437 -10.05 0.99 -22.89
C ASP A 437 -9.07 -0.17 -23.17
N ILE A 438 -8.15 0.10 -24.09
CA ILE A 438 -7.07 -0.81 -24.51
C ILE A 438 -6.21 -1.23 -23.32
N TYR A 439 -6.13 -0.39 -22.29
CA TYR A 439 -5.23 -0.58 -21.16
C TYR A 439 -5.81 -1.56 -20.12
N VAL A 440 -7.11 -1.46 -19.80
CA VAL A 440 -7.80 -2.44 -18.92
C VAL A 440 -7.71 -3.86 -19.48
N LYS A 441 -7.71 -4.03 -20.82
CA LYS A 441 -7.59 -5.34 -21.48
C LYS A 441 -6.26 -6.05 -21.23
N ASN A 442 -5.16 -5.32 -21.03
CA ASN A 442 -3.84 -5.92 -20.77
C ASN A 442 -3.67 -6.35 -19.30
N LEU A 443 -4.46 -5.79 -18.38
CA LEU A 443 -4.45 -6.14 -16.95
C LEU A 443 -5.41 -7.28 -16.57
N ILE A 444 -6.16 -7.80 -17.52
CA ILE A 444 -7.09 -8.92 -17.34
C ILE A 444 -6.50 -10.16 -18.01
N ARG A 445 -6.34 -11.25 -17.24
CA ARG A 445 -5.93 -12.53 -17.84
C ARG A 445 -7.09 -13.06 -18.69
N LYS A 446 -6.82 -13.58 -19.90
CA LYS A 446 -7.88 -14.16 -20.75
C LYS A 446 -8.65 -15.24 -19.97
N LYS A 447 -9.97 -15.08 -19.84
CA LYS A 447 -10.90 -15.98 -19.11
C LYS A 447 -10.78 -15.98 -17.57
N GLU A 448 -10.31 -14.88 -16.99
CA GLU A 448 -10.22 -14.74 -15.53
C GLU A 448 -11.60 -14.59 -14.87
N SER A 449 -11.79 -15.26 -13.73
CA SER A 449 -13.03 -15.19 -12.95
C SER A 449 -13.05 -14.04 -11.95
N ASN A 450 -14.24 -13.74 -11.41
CA ASN A 450 -14.40 -12.75 -10.35
C ASN A 450 -13.58 -13.13 -9.11
N GLU A 451 -13.64 -14.41 -8.74
CA GLU A 451 -12.96 -14.94 -7.55
C GLU A 451 -11.44 -14.81 -7.69
N SER A 452 -10.90 -15.10 -8.88
CA SER A 452 -9.46 -14.95 -9.12
C SER A 452 -9.02 -13.50 -9.02
N LEU A 453 -9.81 -12.58 -9.59
CA LEU A 453 -9.55 -11.15 -9.54
C LEU A 453 -9.58 -10.59 -8.12
N ILE A 454 -10.64 -10.91 -7.38
CA ILE A 454 -10.80 -10.46 -6.00
C ILE A 454 -9.66 -11.02 -5.14
N ASN A 455 -9.31 -12.29 -5.32
CA ASN A 455 -8.24 -12.94 -4.58
C ASN A 455 -6.90 -12.22 -4.80
N ARG A 456 -6.49 -11.99 -6.06
CA ARG A 456 -5.23 -11.26 -6.32
C ARG A 456 -5.25 -9.82 -5.82
N THR A 457 -6.39 -9.12 -5.92
CA THR A 457 -6.52 -7.77 -5.36
C THR A 457 -6.36 -7.78 -3.83
N LEU A 458 -6.97 -8.74 -3.13
CA LEU A 458 -6.80 -8.91 -1.68
C LEU A 458 -5.35 -9.14 -1.28
N PHE A 459 -4.66 -10.07 -1.95
CA PHE A 459 -3.24 -10.31 -1.72
C PHE A 459 -2.39 -9.08 -2.05
N GLY A 460 -2.71 -8.35 -3.12
CA GLY A 460 -2.08 -7.08 -3.47
C GLY A 460 -2.22 -6.02 -2.37
N ILE A 461 -3.42 -5.89 -1.78
CA ILE A 461 -3.68 -4.97 -0.67
C ILE A 461 -2.83 -5.36 0.55
N LEU A 462 -2.80 -6.65 0.91
CA LEU A 462 -1.98 -7.12 2.04
C LEU A 462 -0.47 -6.89 1.81
N GLN A 463 0.00 -7.06 0.57
CA GLN A 463 1.40 -6.82 0.19
C GLN A 463 1.73 -5.33 0.22
N ALA A 464 0.86 -4.47 -0.33
CA ALA A 464 1.02 -3.02 -0.29
C ALA A 464 1.00 -2.47 1.14
N ALA A 465 0.18 -3.05 2.02
CA ALA A 465 0.11 -2.74 3.44
C ALA A 465 1.29 -3.30 4.26
N ARG A 466 2.16 -4.12 3.66
CA ARG A 466 3.30 -4.82 4.31
C ARG A 466 2.91 -5.79 5.43
N VAL A 467 1.67 -6.30 5.41
CA VAL A 467 1.17 -7.22 6.46
C VAL A 467 1.25 -8.69 6.04
N ARG A 468 1.36 -8.97 4.74
CA ARG A 468 1.63 -10.31 4.19
C ARG A 468 2.30 -10.17 2.82
N ILE A 469 3.42 -10.87 2.63
CA ILE A 469 4.14 -10.89 1.35
C ILE A 469 3.85 -12.22 0.64
N SER A 470 3.45 -12.15 -0.62
CA SER A 470 3.03 -13.33 -1.42
C SER A 470 3.74 -13.44 -2.77
N LYS A 471 4.50 -12.44 -3.17
CA LYS A 471 5.29 -12.45 -4.41
C LYS A 471 6.46 -11.48 -4.28
N THR A 472 7.29 -11.41 -5.31
CA THR A 472 8.34 -10.39 -5.42
C THR A 472 7.72 -8.99 -5.43
N GLU A 473 8.39 -8.04 -4.78
CA GLU A 473 8.05 -6.63 -4.87
C GLU A 473 8.93 -5.93 -5.89
N TYR A 474 8.31 -5.10 -6.74
CA TYR A 474 9.00 -4.25 -7.71
C TYR A 474 8.92 -2.79 -7.27
N ILE A 475 10.08 -2.14 -7.17
CA ILE A 475 10.21 -0.71 -6.88
C ILE A 475 10.72 -0.07 -8.16
N ALA A 476 9.82 0.46 -8.98
CA ALA A 476 10.17 0.95 -10.31
C ALA A 476 9.77 2.40 -10.51
N CYS A 477 10.64 3.18 -11.14
CA CYS A 477 10.40 4.59 -11.35
C CYS A 477 9.38 4.86 -12.45
N PRO A 478 8.68 6.01 -12.40
CA PRO A 478 7.96 6.46 -13.58
C PRO A 478 8.97 6.71 -14.71
N SER A 479 8.51 6.59 -15.96
CA SER A 479 9.32 6.98 -17.10
C SER A 479 9.61 8.49 -17.05
N CYS A 480 10.81 8.90 -17.47
CA CYS A 480 11.17 10.32 -17.53
C CYS A 480 12.17 10.58 -18.66
N GLY A 481 12.40 11.86 -19.00
CA GLY A 481 13.37 12.23 -20.04
C GLY A 481 14.84 11.90 -19.73
N ARG A 482 15.14 11.35 -18.55
CA ARG A 482 16.48 10.85 -18.17
C ARG A 482 16.62 9.35 -18.36
N THR A 483 15.54 8.64 -18.63
CA THR A 483 15.56 7.19 -18.83
C THR A 483 16.28 6.87 -20.14
N LEU A 484 17.29 6.00 -20.08
CA LEU A 484 18.18 5.69 -21.21
C LEU A 484 17.97 4.29 -21.81
N PHE A 485 16.90 3.60 -21.41
CA PHE A 485 16.47 2.29 -21.90
C PHE A 485 14.94 2.18 -21.80
N ASP A 486 14.33 1.17 -22.42
CA ASP A 486 12.89 0.93 -22.25
C ASP A 486 12.61 0.36 -20.85
N LEU A 487 12.22 1.25 -19.94
CA LEU A 487 11.93 0.89 -18.55
C LEU A 487 10.71 -0.02 -18.41
N GLN A 488 9.70 0.15 -19.27
CA GLN A 488 8.45 -0.61 -19.18
C GLN A 488 8.71 -2.05 -19.63
N GLU A 489 9.30 -2.24 -20.81
CA GLU A 489 9.64 -3.56 -21.36
C GLU A 489 10.61 -4.30 -20.43
N THR A 490 11.63 -3.61 -19.94
CA THR A 490 12.61 -4.20 -19.00
C THR A 490 11.95 -4.60 -17.68
N THR A 491 11.05 -3.78 -17.15
CA THR A 491 10.31 -4.10 -15.92
C THR A 491 9.46 -5.35 -16.12
N GLU A 492 8.73 -5.46 -17.23
CA GLU A 492 7.95 -6.65 -17.55
C GLU A 492 8.83 -7.90 -17.73
N MET A 493 9.98 -7.76 -18.38
CA MET A 493 10.93 -8.85 -18.58
C MET A 493 11.47 -9.42 -17.26
N ILE A 494 11.88 -8.52 -16.35
CA ILE A 494 12.32 -8.92 -15.00
C ILE A 494 11.15 -9.57 -14.27
N ARG A 495 9.98 -8.91 -14.24
CA ARG A 495 8.77 -9.42 -13.57
C ARG A 495 8.42 -10.84 -13.97
N LYS A 496 8.36 -11.11 -15.28
CA LYS A 496 8.02 -12.43 -15.83
C LYS A 496 8.98 -13.53 -15.36
N ARG A 497 10.23 -13.19 -15.09
CA ARG A 497 11.26 -14.14 -14.67
C ARG A 497 11.39 -14.25 -13.16
N THR A 498 10.95 -13.24 -12.39
CA THR A 498 11.20 -13.21 -10.94
C THR A 498 9.95 -13.20 -10.08
N GLU A 499 8.72 -13.03 -10.59
CA GLU A 499 7.52 -12.77 -9.74
C GLU A 499 7.21 -13.84 -8.68
N HIS A 500 7.63 -15.08 -8.90
CA HIS A 500 7.46 -16.20 -7.96
C HIS A 500 8.41 -16.13 -6.75
N LEU A 501 9.42 -15.25 -6.77
CA LEU A 501 10.41 -15.13 -5.70
C LEU A 501 9.83 -14.34 -4.51
N LYS A 502 9.08 -15.04 -3.67
CA LYS A 502 8.44 -14.48 -2.47
C LYS A 502 9.48 -13.82 -1.55
N GLY A 503 9.21 -12.59 -1.15
CA GLY A 503 10.04 -11.86 -0.19
C GLY A 503 11.19 -11.08 -0.81
N VAL A 504 11.52 -11.33 -2.07
CA VAL A 504 12.56 -10.58 -2.79
C VAL A 504 12.00 -9.23 -3.24
N LYS A 505 12.80 -8.17 -3.09
CA LYS A 505 12.51 -6.81 -3.56
C LYS A 505 13.51 -6.40 -4.62
N ILE A 506 13.00 -6.05 -5.80
CA ILE A 506 13.82 -5.66 -6.95
C ILE A 506 13.49 -4.22 -7.33
N ALA A 507 14.50 -3.36 -7.28
CA ALA A 507 14.40 -2.00 -7.76
C ALA A 507 14.81 -1.88 -9.22
N ILE A 508 14.04 -1.14 -10.03
CA ILE A 508 14.27 -0.95 -11.46
C ILE A 508 14.21 0.55 -11.77
N MET A 509 15.39 1.13 -12.01
CA MET A 509 15.58 2.58 -12.02
C MET A 509 16.07 3.04 -13.38
N GLY A 510 15.35 3.98 -13.99
CA GLY A 510 15.65 4.51 -15.32
C GLY A 510 16.97 5.30 -15.40
N CYS A 511 17.46 5.83 -14.28
CA CYS A 511 18.70 6.60 -14.26
C CYS A 511 19.45 6.50 -12.92
N ILE A 512 20.77 6.73 -12.98
CA ILE A 512 21.68 6.74 -11.82
C ILE A 512 21.44 7.91 -10.85
N VAL A 513 20.66 8.90 -11.26
CA VAL A 513 20.55 10.18 -10.53
C VAL A 513 19.79 10.02 -9.22
N ASN A 514 18.57 9.46 -9.27
CA ASN A 514 17.79 9.16 -8.06
C ASN A 514 17.79 7.66 -7.73
N GLY A 515 18.12 6.80 -8.70
CA GLY A 515 18.00 5.34 -8.60
C GLY A 515 18.65 4.73 -7.36
N PRO A 516 19.95 4.99 -7.08
CA PRO A 516 20.63 4.42 -5.92
C PRO A 516 20.02 4.81 -4.57
N GLY A 517 19.41 6.00 -4.48
CA GLY A 517 18.72 6.43 -3.27
C GLY A 517 17.34 5.80 -3.14
N GLU A 518 16.57 5.79 -4.23
CA GLU A 518 15.20 5.28 -4.26
C GLU A 518 15.11 3.76 -4.08
N MET A 519 16.21 3.03 -4.34
CA MET A 519 16.32 1.59 -4.11
C MET A 519 16.85 1.19 -2.73
N ALA A 520 17.00 2.12 -1.77
CA ALA A 520 17.61 1.83 -0.47
C ALA A 520 16.96 0.66 0.30
N ASP A 521 15.67 0.41 0.05
CA ASP A 521 14.86 -0.65 0.66
C ASP A 521 14.78 -1.94 -0.17
N ALA A 522 15.49 -2.03 -1.30
CA ALA A 522 15.50 -3.17 -2.21
C ALA A 522 16.67 -4.13 -1.94
N ASP A 523 16.46 -5.42 -2.20
CA ASP A 523 17.51 -6.44 -2.09
C ASP A 523 18.43 -6.40 -3.32
N TYR A 524 17.85 -6.13 -4.49
CA TYR A 524 18.57 -6.02 -5.76
C TYR A 524 18.18 -4.77 -6.52
N GLY A 525 19.13 -4.16 -7.22
CA GLY A 525 18.91 -2.96 -8.04
C GLY A 525 19.35 -3.14 -9.49
N TYR A 526 18.49 -2.75 -10.42
CA TYR A 526 18.74 -2.64 -11.85
C TYR A 526 18.69 -1.16 -12.24
N VAL A 527 19.83 -0.52 -12.48
CA VAL A 527 19.91 0.94 -12.63
C VAL A 527 20.56 1.33 -13.95
N GLY A 528 19.88 2.18 -14.74
CA GLY A 528 20.44 2.77 -15.96
C GLY A 528 21.61 3.70 -15.64
N SER A 529 22.82 3.34 -16.08
CA SER A 529 24.05 4.13 -15.90
C SER A 529 24.52 4.85 -17.18
N GLY A 530 23.91 4.55 -18.32
CA GLY A 530 24.19 5.16 -19.62
C GLY A 530 23.28 4.59 -20.71
N ILE A 531 23.43 5.06 -21.95
CA ILE A 531 22.73 4.49 -23.12
C ILE A 531 23.14 3.02 -23.25
N ASP A 532 22.17 2.11 -23.23
CA ASP A 532 22.36 0.65 -23.26
C ASP A 532 23.30 0.11 -22.16
N LYS A 533 23.44 0.85 -21.05
CA LYS A 533 24.35 0.50 -19.94
C LYS A 533 23.60 0.43 -18.62
N ILE A 534 23.73 -0.72 -17.97
CA ILE A 534 23.10 -1.04 -16.68
C ILE A 534 24.17 -1.30 -15.63
N THR A 535 23.91 -0.84 -14.41
CA THR A 535 24.68 -1.20 -13.21
C THR A 535 23.77 -1.97 -12.27
N LEU A 536 24.25 -3.13 -11.81
CA LEU A 536 23.53 -4.00 -10.90
C LEU A 536 24.03 -3.83 -9.46
N TYR A 537 23.09 -3.88 -8.54
CA TYR A 537 23.32 -3.65 -7.11
C TYR A 537 22.78 -4.82 -6.28
N ARG A 538 23.44 -5.07 -5.15
CA ARG A 538 22.97 -5.88 -4.03
C ARG A 538 22.84 -4.95 -2.83
N GLY A 539 21.61 -4.69 -2.39
CA GLY A 539 21.32 -3.57 -1.49
C GLY A 539 21.87 -2.26 -2.07
N LYS A 540 22.81 -1.63 -1.35
CA LYS A 540 23.48 -0.39 -1.77
C LYS A 540 24.81 -0.62 -2.50
N ASP A 541 25.31 -1.86 -2.52
CA ASP A 541 26.61 -2.19 -3.07
C ASP A 541 26.53 -2.50 -4.56
N ILE A 542 27.44 -1.91 -5.33
CA ILE A 542 27.56 -2.19 -6.76
C ILE A 542 28.23 -3.54 -6.96
N VAL A 543 27.53 -4.47 -7.60
CA VAL A 543 28.06 -5.82 -7.89
C VAL A 543 28.65 -5.87 -9.30
N GLN A 544 28.00 -5.22 -10.27
CA GLN A 544 28.46 -5.17 -11.66
C GLN A 544 28.16 -3.81 -12.28
N ARG A 545 29.11 -3.26 -13.05
CA ARG A 545 29.04 -1.91 -13.64
C ARG A 545 28.97 -1.95 -15.15
N ASN A 546 28.14 -1.08 -15.72
CA ASN A 546 28.11 -0.77 -17.16
C ASN A 546 27.98 -2.03 -18.05
N ILE A 547 27.19 -2.99 -17.60
CA ILE A 547 26.80 -4.16 -18.38
C ILE A 547 25.93 -3.67 -19.55
N ASN A 548 26.05 -4.33 -20.70
CA ASN A 548 25.10 -4.09 -21.79
C ASN A 548 23.69 -4.50 -21.33
N ALA A 549 22.69 -3.63 -21.57
CA ALA A 549 21.29 -3.86 -21.22
C ALA A 549 20.75 -5.21 -21.74
N GLU A 550 21.22 -5.66 -22.91
CA GLU A 550 20.84 -6.95 -23.50
C GLU A 550 21.11 -8.15 -22.57
N PHE A 551 22.20 -8.13 -21.80
CA PHE A 551 22.61 -9.24 -20.91
C PHE A 551 22.32 -8.95 -19.43
N ALA A 552 21.81 -7.77 -19.11
CA ALA A 552 21.71 -7.29 -17.73
C ALA A 552 20.62 -8.04 -16.95
N VAL A 553 19.53 -8.47 -17.59
CA VAL A 553 18.46 -9.25 -16.94
C VAL A 553 18.95 -10.66 -16.56
N ASP A 554 19.70 -11.31 -17.45
CA ASP A 554 20.33 -12.60 -17.14
C ASP A 554 21.33 -12.46 -15.99
N SER A 555 22.17 -11.43 -16.05
CA SER A 555 23.16 -11.15 -15.00
C SER A 555 22.50 -10.88 -13.64
N LEU A 556 21.36 -10.19 -13.62
CA LEU A 556 20.58 -9.99 -12.39
C LEU A 556 20.11 -11.32 -11.80
N ILE A 557 19.63 -12.24 -12.65
CA ILE A 557 19.14 -13.54 -12.21
C ILE A 557 20.27 -14.43 -11.71
N ASP A 558 21.44 -14.37 -12.35
CA ASP A 558 22.63 -15.09 -11.88
C ASP A 558 23.09 -14.59 -10.51
N ILE A 559 22.98 -13.28 -10.24
CA ILE A 559 23.23 -12.74 -8.90
C ILE A 559 22.23 -13.29 -7.88
N ILE A 560 20.93 -13.26 -8.19
CA ILE A 560 19.88 -13.78 -7.30
C ILE A 560 20.08 -15.28 -7.01
N LYS A 561 20.45 -16.06 -8.03
CA LYS A 561 20.78 -17.48 -7.90
C LYS A 561 22.04 -17.71 -7.06
N GLY A 562 23.08 -16.91 -7.29
CA GLY A 562 24.32 -16.96 -6.54
C GLY A 562 24.15 -16.63 -5.05
N ASP A 563 23.12 -15.84 -4.73
CA ASP A 563 22.77 -15.46 -3.35
C ASP A 563 21.77 -16.44 -2.69
N GLU A 564 21.49 -17.59 -3.32
CA GLU A 564 20.55 -18.62 -2.83
C GLU A 564 19.12 -18.12 -2.60
N ASN A 565 18.74 -17.00 -3.22
CA ASN A 565 17.41 -16.40 -3.13
C ASN A 565 16.48 -16.80 -4.29
N TRP A 566 16.95 -17.71 -5.15
CA TRP A 566 16.18 -18.25 -6.27
C TRP A 566 15.45 -19.53 -5.89
N VAL A 567 14.17 -19.60 -6.24
CA VAL A 567 13.35 -20.82 -6.16
C VAL A 567 12.83 -21.07 -7.56
N GLU A 568 12.91 -22.29 -8.06
CA GLU A 568 12.38 -22.58 -9.41
C GLU A 568 10.84 -22.39 -9.43
N PRO A 569 10.28 -21.78 -10.49
CA PRO A 569 8.83 -21.64 -10.62
C PRO A 569 8.19 -23.02 -10.79
N GLU A 570 7.11 -23.26 -10.05
CA GLU A 570 6.31 -24.50 -10.09
C GLU A 570 5.49 -24.69 -11.37
#